data_AF-A0A3Q3GW60-F1
#
_entry.id   AF-A0A3Q3GW60-F1
#
_cell.length_a   1.000
_cell.length_b   1.000
_cell.length_c   1.000
_cell.angle_alpha   90.00
_cell.angle_beta   90.00
_cell.angle_gamma   90.00
#
_symmetry.space_group_name_H-M   'P 1'
#
loop_
_entity.id
_entity.type
_entity.pdbx_description
1 polymer ?
#
loop_
_entity_poly.entity_id
_entity_poly.type
_entity_poly.pdbx_seq_one_letter_code
_entity_poly.pdbx_strand_id
1 'polypeptide(L)' 'MKLLKPSWVSHNGKPIFSVDIHPDGTKFATGGQGKISTILYILSCITPAELIREFRS' A
#
# COMPACT_ATOMS: atom_id res chain seq x y z
N MET A 1 16.54 -16.18 11.92
CA MET A 1 15.63 -15.79 10.82
C MET A 1 15.81 -14.31 10.55
N LYS A 2 16.07 -13.88 9.31
CA LYS A 2 16.20 -12.46 8.96
C LYS A 2 14.95 -12.02 8.22
N LEU A 3 14.11 -11.21 8.86
CA LEU A 3 12.95 -10.62 8.20
C LEU A 3 13.46 -9.48 7.31
N LEU A 4 13.42 -9.68 6.00
CA LEU A 4 13.79 -8.65 5.03
C LEU A 4 12.54 -7.90 4.62
N LYS A 5 12.54 -6.59 4.85
CA LYS A 5 11.49 -5.69 4.38
C LYS A 5 11.47 -5.74 2.84
N PRO A 6 10.33 -6.08 2.20
CA PRO A 6 10.20 -5.99 0.75
C PRO A 6 10.28 -4.53 0.27
N SER A 7 10.86 -4.32 -0.92
CA SER A 7 11.09 -2.99 -1.51
C SER A 7 9.80 -2.22 -1.81
N TRP A 8 8.72 -2.93 -2.15
CA TRP A 8 7.43 -2.34 -2.53
C TRP A 8 6.58 -1.84 -1.35
N VAL A 9 6.95 -2.12 -0.09
CA VAL A 9 6.18 -1.68 1.10
C VAL A 9 6.82 -0.43 1.69
N SER A 10 6.69 0.74 1.05
CA SER A 10 7.18 1.99 1.64
C SER A 10 6.51 3.25 1.07
N HIS A 11 6.53 4.34 1.84
CA HIS A 11 6.28 5.68 1.31
C HIS A 11 7.59 6.38 1.04
N ASN A 12 8.05 6.41 -0.23
CA ASN A 12 9.31 7.03 -0.62
C ASN A 12 10.48 6.57 0.28
N GLY A 13 10.58 5.25 0.54
CA GLY A 13 11.60 4.66 1.41
C GLY A 13 11.28 4.69 2.91
N LYS A 14 10.19 5.32 3.35
CA LYS A 14 9.78 5.39 4.76
C LYS A 14 8.85 4.23 5.15
N PRO A 15 8.89 3.77 6.42
CA PRO A 15 8.05 2.67 6.89
C PRO A 15 6.57 3.06 6.98
N ILE A 16 5.72 2.05 6.79
CA ILE A 16 4.27 2.07 7.03
C ILE A 16 4.04 1.31 8.35
N PHE A 17 3.22 1.87 9.24
CA PHE A 17 2.92 1.31 10.55
C PHE A 17 1.46 0.85 10.70
N SER A 18 0.55 1.42 9.92
CA SER A 18 -0.89 1.09 9.98
C SER A 18 -1.54 1.13 8.59
N VAL A 19 -2.64 0.38 8.46
CA VAL A 19 -3.50 0.35 7.27
C VAL A 19 -4.95 0.30 7.75
N ASP A 20 -5.80 1.17 7.19
CA ASP A 20 -7.25 1.15 7.41
C ASP A 20 -7.96 0.93 6.07
N ILE A 21 -9.04 0.13 6.08
CA ILE A 21 -9.86 -0.16 4.91
C ILE A 21 -11.21 0.52 5.10
N HIS A 22 -11.64 1.31 4.12
CA HIS A 22 -12.95 1.95 4.17
C HIS A 22 -14.05 0.87 4.11
N PRO A 23 -15.16 0.98 4.89
CA PRO A 23 -16.17 -0.07 4.96
C PRO A 23 -16.82 -0.46 3.62
N ASP A 24 -16.84 0.45 2.63
CA ASP A 24 -17.34 0.17 1.29
C ASP A 24 -16.34 -0.56 0.37
N GLY A 25 -15.11 -0.81 0.83
CA GLY A 25 -14.08 -1.52 0.09
C GLY A 25 -13.44 -0.75 -1.07
N THR A 26 -13.78 0.52 -1.29
CA THR A 26 -13.30 1.30 -2.44
C THR A 26 -11.98 2.03 -2.18
N LYS A 27 -11.55 2.11 -0.92
CA LYS A 27 -10.41 2.91 -0.49
C LYS A 27 -9.69 2.25 0.67
N PHE A 28 -8.40 2.54 0.76
CA PHE A 28 -7.63 2.29 1.98
C PHE A 28 -6.71 3.47 2.27
N ALA A 29 -6.42 3.64 3.56
CA ALA A 29 -5.46 4.61 4.07
C ALA A 29 -4.24 3.89 4.62
N THR A 30 -3.08 4.48 4.44
CA THR A 30 -1.80 4.00 4.98
C THR A 30 -1.24 5.05 5.91
N GLY A 31 -0.81 4.64 7.11
CA GLY A 31 -0.21 5.50 8.11
C GLY A 31 1.28 5.20 8.27
N GLY A 32 2.14 6.21 8.17
CA GLY A 32 3.59 6.01 8.24
C GLY A 32 4.38 7.22 8.73
N GLN A 33 5.70 7.11 8.70
CA GLN A 33 6.59 8.19 9.12
C GLN A 33 6.73 9.26 8.02
N GLY A 34 6.44 10.53 8.30
CA GLY A 34 6.62 11.63 7.34
C GLY A 34 5.65 12.80 7.53
N LYS A 35 5.84 13.87 6.76
CA LYS A 35 5.01 15.10 6.81
C LYS A 35 3.69 14.96 6.04
N ILE A 36 3.62 13.98 5.12
CA ILE A 36 2.42 13.52 4.43
C ILE A 36 2.27 12.05 4.84
N SER A 37 1.72 11.84 6.03
CA SER A 37 1.69 10.55 6.72
C SER A 37 0.46 9.71 6.39
N THR A 38 -0.44 10.24 5.55
CA THR A 38 -1.65 9.55 5.09
C THR A 38 -1.71 9.63 3.57
N ILE A 39 -1.50 8.50 2.88
CA ILE A 39 -1.82 8.37 1.46
C ILE A 39 -3.14 7.64 1.34
N LEU A 40 -4.12 8.29 0.70
CA LEU A 40 -5.39 7.67 0.30
C LEU A 40 -5.20 7.01 -1.06
N TYR A 41 -5.33 5.70 -1.12
CA TYR A 41 -5.36 4.98 -2.39
C TYR A 41 -6.82 4.69 -2.77
N ILE A 42 -7.16 4.98 -4.02
CA ILE A 42 -8.45 4.60 -4.61
C ILE A 42 -8.25 3.23 -5.26
N LEU A 43 -9.00 2.23 -4.78
CA LEU A 43 -9.13 0.98 -5.50
C LEU A 43 -10.03 1.25 -6.70
N SER A 44 -9.44 1.61 -7.85
CA SER A 44 -10.12 1.35 -9.11
C SER A 44 -10.18 -0.17 -9.28
N CYS A 45 -11.29 -0.67 -9.82
CA CYS A 45 -11.47 -2.09 -10.09
C CYS A 45 -10.45 -2.52 -11.16
N ILE A 46 -9.24 -2.84 -10.73
CA ILE A 46 -8.19 -3.41 -11.55
C ILE A 46 -8.49 -4.89 -11.67
N THR A 47 -8.48 -5.41 -12.90
CA THR A 47 -8.74 -6.84 -13.09
C THR A 47 -7.67 -7.66 -12.36
N PRO A 48 -7.97 -8.87 -11.84
CA PRO A 48 -6.96 -9.72 -11.21
C PRO A 48 -5.71 -9.93 -12.09
N ALA A 49 -5.88 -9.86 -13.43
CA ALA A 49 -4.80 -9.94 -14.39
C ALA A 49 -3.84 -8.74 -14.34
N GLU A 50 -4.34 -7.52 -14.19
CA GLU A 50 -3.51 -6.31 -14.07
C GLU A 50 -2.82 -6.22 -12.71
N LEU A 51 -3.49 -6.65 -11.63
CA LEU A 51 -2.88 -6.76 -10.30
C LEU A 51 -1.65 -7.66 -10.35
N ILE A 52 -1.77 -8.84 -10.96
CA ILE A 52 -0.65 -9.80 -11.08
C ILE A 52 0.52 -9.22 -11.89
N ARG A 53 0.25 -8.38 -12.90
CA ARG A 53 1.31 -7.75 -13.71
C ARG A 53 2.10 -6.73 -12.88
N GLU A 54 1.43 -5.94 -12.05
CA GLU A 54 2.07 -4.92 -11.21
C GLU A 54 2.90 -5.53 -10.07
N PHE A 55 2.47 -6.65 -9.51
CA PHE A 55 3.22 -7.36 -8.45
C PHE A 55 4.36 -8.26 -8.98
N ARG A 56 4.45 -8.49 -10.30
CA ARG A 56 5.48 -9.36 -10.92
C ARG A 56 6.59 -8.60 -11.66
N SER A 57 6.52 -7.27 -11.77
CA SER A 57 7.60 -6.41 -12.29
C SER A 57 8.51 -5.89 -11.19
#